data_AF-A0A445JE27-F1
#
_entry.id   AF-A0A445JE27-F1
#
_cell.length_a   1.000
_cell.length_b   1.000
_cell.length_c   1.000
_cell.angle_alpha   90.00
_cell.angle_beta   90.00
_cell.angle_gamma   90.00
#
_symmetry.space_group_name_H-M   'P 1'
#
loop_
_entity.id
_entity.type
_entity.pdbx_description
1 polymer ?
#
loop_
_entity_poly.entity_id
_entity_poly.type
_entity_poly.pdbx_seq_one_letter_code
_entity_poly.pdbx_strand_id
1 'polypeptide(L)'
;MAGTGDLDADAVLSDVEDDGGDPIPLETKAPSPEDVSVEKLRDVLAELDRERQARIAAENTKSELQVSFNRLKALAHEAIKKRDEFGRQRDDAVREKEETAKQLEETAKERDALRSEIGNSSHMLVTGMEKISAKVSSFAGNALPLPRSQKYTGMAAVAYGVIKRANEIVEELLKQNEATAKARNEAREQMEQRNYEIAIEVSQLEATISGLRDDVAKNASIVEDLERDLAVRDQRLNEVSENLSKEQSEALQLKEFVAECEEKLSNLESRMESQRPLLIDQLSFVSKIHNQICNVVKILDDGGTSELSESLFVPQETDVEENIRASLAGMESIYELTKIVVQKAKDVLEEKDREIKSLDETVAQLVREKDQIGSLLRSALSKRMAVDPSSRKSELFQAAENGLREAGIDFKFSKLLGDGKVAASNDKSDTTEKQEDEIYSLAGALEDVVRASQLEIIELKHTVGELRVELT
;
A
#
# COMPACT_ATOMS: atom_id res chain seq x y z
N MET A 1 -49.57 -18.64 -27.27
CA MET A 1 -48.40 -17.74 -27.18
C MET A 1 -47.18 -18.55 -27.55
N ALA A 2 -46.39 -18.03 -28.48
CA ALA A 2 -45.21 -18.68 -29.05
C ALA A 2 -43.99 -18.53 -28.13
N GLY A 3 -43.02 -19.44 -28.27
CA GLY A 3 -41.62 -19.18 -27.87
C GLY A 3 -40.95 -20.31 -27.10
N THR A 4 -40.65 -21.42 -27.78
CA THR A 4 -39.55 -22.32 -27.39
C THR A 4 -38.23 -21.68 -27.82
N GLY A 5 -37.40 -21.27 -26.86
CA GLY A 5 -36.04 -20.80 -27.08
C GLY A 5 -35.08 -21.70 -26.33
N ASP A 6 -34.50 -22.65 -27.05
CA ASP A 6 -33.32 -23.41 -26.64
C ASP A 6 -32.11 -22.55 -27.04
N LEU A 7 -31.33 -22.12 -26.06
CA LEU A 7 -30.11 -21.34 -26.27
C LEU A 7 -28.93 -22.17 -25.75
N ASP A 8 -28.40 -23.01 -26.65
CA ASP A 8 -26.99 -23.36 -26.66
C ASP A 8 -26.19 -22.06 -26.82
N ALA A 9 -25.55 -21.62 -25.75
CA ALA A 9 -24.50 -20.60 -25.77
C ALA A 9 -23.25 -21.20 -25.12
N ASP A 10 -22.63 -22.11 -25.87
CA ASP A 10 -21.25 -22.54 -25.69
C ASP A 10 -20.34 -21.33 -25.97
N ALA A 11 -20.12 -20.52 -24.94
CA ALA A 11 -19.19 -19.41 -24.98
C ALA A 11 -17.76 -19.96 -24.83
N VAL A 12 -17.24 -20.48 -25.95
CA VAL A 12 -15.82 -20.73 -26.16
C VAL A 12 -15.10 -19.40 -26.05
N LEU A 13 -14.44 -19.15 -24.92
CA LEU A 13 -13.52 -18.03 -24.76
C LEU A 13 -12.27 -18.33 -25.59
N SER A 14 -12.21 -17.70 -26.75
CA SER A 14 -11.08 -17.71 -27.67
C SER A 14 -9.83 -17.16 -26.99
N ASP A 15 -8.74 -17.93 -27.09
CA ASP A 15 -7.36 -17.45 -27.00
C ASP A 15 -7.22 -16.16 -27.83
N VAL A 16 -6.95 -15.06 -27.13
CA VAL A 16 -6.35 -13.87 -27.73
C VAL A 16 -4.86 -14.04 -27.56
N GLU A 17 -4.18 -14.18 -28.69
CA GLU A 17 -2.74 -14.36 -28.80
C GLU A 17 -1.99 -13.21 -28.10
N ASP A 18 -1.01 -13.63 -27.29
CA ASP A 18 0.03 -12.84 -26.65
C ASP A 18 0.97 -12.28 -27.73
N ASP A 19 0.66 -11.08 -28.22
CA ASP A 19 1.51 -10.34 -29.15
C ASP A 19 2.57 -9.55 -28.36
N GLY A 20 3.79 -10.10 -28.33
CA GLY A 20 5.01 -9.32 -28.56
C GLY A 20 5.33 -8.18 -27.60
N GLY A 21 5.37 -8.44 -26.29
CA GLY A 21 6.02 -7.55 -25.32
C GLY A 21 7.45 -8.00 -24.99
N ASP A 22 8.45 -7.26 -25.46
CA ASP A 22 9.88 -7.48 -25.17
C ASP A 22 10.17 -7.70 -23.66
N PRO A 23 11.10 -8.59 -23.29
CA PRO A 23 11.51 -8.75 -21.90
C PRO A 23 12.33 -7.53 -21.46
N ILE A 24 11.77 -6.71 -20.57
CA ILE A 24 12.48 -5.60 -19.93
C ILE A 24 13.65 -6.18 -19.11
N PRO A 25 14.91 -5.77 -19.36
CA PRO A 25 16.05 -6.24 -18.58
C PRO A 25 16.00 -5.71 -17.14
N LEU A 26 15.93 -6.61 -16.16
CA LEU A 26 16.16 -6.29 -14.74
C LEU A 26 17.66 -6.03 -14.51
N GLU A 27 18.08 -4.79 -14.71
CA GLU A 27 19.44 -4.35 -14.41
C GLU A 27 19.58 -4.10 -12.91
N THR A 28 20.03 -5.14 -12.19
CA THR A 28 20.36 -5.07 -10.76
C THR A 28 21.75 -4.45 -10.60
N LYS A 29 21.79 -3.12 -10.45
CA LYS A 29 23.00 -2.37 -10.08
C LYS A 29 23.28 -2.61 -8.59
N ALA A 30 24.35 -3.33 -8.28
CA ALA A 30 24.80 -3.58 -6.91
C ALA A 30 25.35 -2.29 -6.27
N PRO A 31 24.96 -1.92 -5.03
CA PRO A 31 25.48 -0.73 -4.39
C PRO A 31 26.91 -0.90 -3.87
N SER A 32 27.71 0.18 -3.99
CA SER A 32 29.10 0.36 -3.56
C SER A 32 29.25 0.54 -2.03
N PRO A 33 30.44 0.31 -1.44
CA PRO A 33 30.57 -0.13 -0.04
C PRO A 33 30.72 0.95 1.05
N GLU A 34 30.58 2.26 0.80
CA GLU A 34 31.25 3.26 1.67
C GLU A 34 30.40 4.12 2.64
N ASP A 35 29.07 4.02 2.73
CA ASP A 35 28.29 4.82 3.73
C ASP A 35 27.30 4.02 4.58
N VAL A 36 27.68 2.79 4.94
CA VAL A 36 26.85 1.93 5.79
C VAL A 36 27.22 2.14 7.26
N SER A 37 26.67 3.19 7.88
CA SER A 37 26.70 3.34 9.33
C SER A 37 25.96 2.16 9.99
N VAL A 38 26.53 1.59 11.06
CA VAL A 38 25.95 0.43 11.77
C VAL A 38 24.52 0.71 12.26
N GLU A 39 24.19 1.96 12.57
CA GLU A 39 22.82 2.42 12.84
C GLU A 39 21.89 2.28 11.61
N LYS A 40 22.26 2.81 10.43
CA LYS A 40 21.43 2.69 9.21
C LYS A 40 21.20 1.22 8.83
N LEU A 41 22.21 0.37 9.00
CA LEU A 41 22.06 -1.08 8.79
C LEU A 41 21.07 -1.72 9.78
N ARG A 42 21.09 -1.29 11.05
CA ARG A 42 20.14 -1.75 12.06
C ARG A 42 18.72 -1.27 11.78
N ASP A 43 18.55 -0.04 11.33
CA ASP A 43 17.24 0.52 11.00
C ASP A 43 16.64 -0.16 9.77
N VAL A 44 17.43 -0.38 8.71
CA VAL A 44 16.98 -1.13 7.52
C VAL A 44 16.64 -2.58 7.86
N LEU A 45 17.40 -3.24 8.75
CA LEU A 45 17.04 -4.57 9.23
C LEU A 45 15.74 -4.57 10.03
N ALA A 46 15.51 -3.56 10.87
CA ALA A 46 14.26 -3.40 11.61
C ALA A 46 13.06 -3.08 10.70
N GLU A 47 13.27 -2.30 9.63
CA GLU A 47 12.26 -2.00 8.60
C GLU A 47 11.92 -3.26 7.79
N LEU A 48 12.93 -4.03 7.40
CA LEU A 48 12.77 -5.30 6.68
C LEU A 48 12.03 -6.33 7.55
N ASP A 49 12.33 -6.39 8.85
CA ASP A 49 11.61 -7.28 9.77
C ASP A 49 10.17 -6.82 10.01
N ARG A 50 9.90 -5.51 10.09
CA ARG A 50 8.53 -4.97 10.12
C ARG A 50 7.76 -5.31 8.84
N GLU A 51 8.37 -5.15 7.68
CA GLU A 51 7.76 -5.47 6.38
C GLU A 51 7.51 -6.98 6.23
N ARG A 52 8.44 -7.83 6.69
CA ARG A 52 8.24 -9.29 6.73
C ARG A 52 7.09 -9.67 7.64
N GLN A 53 6.99 -9.06 8.82
CA GLN A 53 5.87 -9.29 9.73
C GLN A 53 4.54 -8.83 9.13
N ALA A 54 4.52 -7.68 8.45
CA ALA A 54 3.34 -7.17 7.76
C ALA A 54 2.90 -8.11 6.62
N ARG A 55 3.85 -8.64 5.83
CA ARG A 55 3.56 -9.65 4.80
C ARG A 55 2.98 -10.93 5.37
N ILE A 56 3.57 -11.46 6.45
CA ILE A 56 3.07 -12.67 7.11
C ILE A 56 1.65 -12.42 7.64
N ALA A 57 1.39 -11.25 8.23
CA ALA A 57 0.06 -10.88 8.70
C ALA A 57 -0.95 -10.76 7.54
N ALA A 58 -0.55 -10.16 6.41
CA ALA A 58 -1.38 -10.05 5.22
C ALA A 58 -1.67 -11.43 4.58
N GLU A 59 -0.69 -12.33 4.56
CA GLU A 59 -0.86 -13.68 4.04
C GLU A 59 -1.77 -14.53 4.94
N ASN A 60 -1.63 -14.39 6.26
CA ASN A 60 -2.52 -15.01 7.23
C ASN A 60 -3.97 -14.51 7.06
N THR A 61 -4.20 -13.20 6.98
CA THR A 61 -5.55 -12.64 6.80
C THR A 61 -6.16 -13.06 5.45
N LYS A 62 -5.36 -13.12 4.38
CA LYS A 62 -5.79 -13.68 3.08
C LYS A 62 -6.23 -15.14 3.22
N SER A 63 -5.46 -15.96 3.95
CA SER A 63 -5.80 -17.38 4.15
C SER A 63 -7.08 -17.56 4.98
N GLU A 64 -7.26 -16.74 6.02
CA GLU A 64 -8.49 -16.72 6.83
C GLU A 64 -9.70 -16.29 6.00
N LEU A 65 -9.53 -15.26 5.16
CA LEU A 65 -10.57 -14.79 4.27
C LEU A 65 -10.94 -15.87 3.24
N GLN A 66 -9.97 -16.58 2.68
CA GLN A 66 -10.19 -17.72 1.78
C GLN A 66 -11.01 -18.83 2.47
N VAL A 67 -10.69 -19.15 3.73
CA VAL A 67 -11.44 -20.14 4.52
C VAL A 67 -12.88 -19.66 4.77
N SER A 68 -13.05 -18.39 5.14
CA SER A 68 -14.39 -17.81 5.37
C SER A 68 -15.24 -17.80 4.09
N PHE A 69 -14.62 -17.48 2.94
CA PHE A 69 -15.27 -17.51 1.64
C PHE A 69 -15.69 -18.93 1.24
N ASN A 70 -14.82 -19.93 1.45
CA ASN A 70 -15.17 -21.32 1.20
C ASN A 70 -16.33 -21.80 2.08
N ARG A 71 -16.35 -21.37 3.35
CA ARG A 71 -17.46 -21.67 4.27
C ARG A 71 -18.77 -21.01 3.81
N LEU A 72 -18.71 -19.76 3.36
CA LEU A 72 -19.87 -19.05 2.82
C LEU A 72 -20.38 -19.72 1.55
N LYS A 73 -19.49 -20.15 0.65
CA LYS A 73 -19.84 -20.89 -0.56
C LYS A 73 -20.57 -22.20 -0.22
N ALA A 74 -20.09 -22.94 0.78
CA ALA A 74 -20.76 -24.16 1.25
C ALA A 74 -22.15 -23.88 1.82
N LEU A 75 -22.30 -22.83 2.65
CA LEU A 75 -23.60 -22.41 3.19
C LEU A 75 -24.57 -21.97 2.09
N ALA A 76 -24.08 -21.25 1.07
CA ALA A 76 -24.91 -20.85 -0.07
C ALA A 76 -25.40 -22.08 -0.87
N HIS A 77 -24.54 -23.08 -1.08
CA HIS A 77 -24.94 -24.33 -1.74
C HIS A 77 -25.96 -25.12 -0.90
N GLU A 78 -25.78 -25.16 0.43
CA GLU A 78 -26.75 -25.80 1.33
C GLU A 78 -28.10 -25.07 1.34
N ALA A 79 -28.10 -23.73 1.32
CA ALA A 79 -29.32 -22.92 1.25
C ALA A 79 -30.08 -23.15 -0.07
N ILE A 80 -29.37 -23.19 -1.20
CA ILE A 80 -29.96 -23.52 -2.51
C ILE A 80 -30.55 -24.93 -2.47
N LYS A 81 -29.80 -25.91 -1.97
CA LYS A 81 -30.28 -27.29 -1.84
C LYS A 81 -31.54 -27.39 -0.98
N LYS A 82 -31.59 -26.71 0.17
CA LYS A 82 -32.78 -26.69 1.05
C LYS A 82 -33.97 -26.05 0.36
N ARG A 83 -33.79 -24.93 -0.35
CA ARG A 83 -34.86 -24.28 -1.11
C ARG A 83 -35.44 -25.24 -2.16
N ASP A 84 -34.59 -25.94 -2.89
CA ASP A 84 -35.04 -26.87 -3.93
C ASP A 84 -35.75 -28.10 -3.32
N GLU A 85 -35.30 -28.58 -2.15
CA GLU A 85 -35.97 -29.63 -1.38
C GLU A 85 -37.36 -29.19 -0.89
N PHE A 86 -37.47 -27.99 -0.32
CA PHE A 86 -38.75 -27.41 0.09
C PHE A 86 -39.69 -27.20 -1.09
N GLY A 87 -39.16 -26.80 -2.25
CA GLY A 87 -39.92 -26.70 -3.49
C GLY A 87 -40.57 -28.03 -3.87
N ARG A 88 -39.78 -29.12 -3.87
CA ARG A 88 -40.29 -30.47 -4.14
C ARG A 88 -41.36 -30.90 -3.13
N GLN A 89 -41.11 -30.72 -1.83
CA GLN A 89 -42.08 -31.08 -0.78
C GLN A 89 -43.40 -30.31 -0.91
N ARG A 90 -43.35 -29.02 -1.23
CA ARG A 90 -44.54 -28.22 -1.49
C ARG A 90 -45.31 -28.74 -2.69
N ASP A 91 -44.62 -29.04 -3.79
CA ASP A 91 -45.25 -29.52 -5.01
C ASP A 91 -45.89 -30.92 -4.82
N ASP A 92 -45.27 -31.79 -4.02
CA ASP A 92 -45.85 -33.08 -3.62
C ASP A 92 -47.07 -32.91 -2.69
N ALA A 93 -46.99 -32.00 -1.71
CA ALA A 93 -48.13 -31.69 -0.84
C ALA A 93 -49.32 -31.09 -1.61
N VAL A 94 -49.05 -30.27 -2.64
CA VAL A 94 -50.10 -29.76 -3.54
C VAL A 94 -50.74 -30.91 -4.32
N ARG A 95 -49.95 -31.87 -4.81
CA ARG A 95 -50.46 -33.04 -5.52
C ARG A 95 -51.35 -33.91 -4.63
N GLU A 96 -50.91 -34.21 -3.41
CA GLU A 96 -51.73 -34.94 -2.42
C GLU A 96 -53.03 -34.19 -2.08
N LYS A 97 -52.98 -32.86 -1.95
CA LYS A 97 -54.18 -32.04 -1.74
C LYS A 97 -55.15 -32.12 -2.92
N GLU A 98 -54.67 -32.12 -4.16
CA GLU A 98 -55.53 -32.29 -5.34
C GLU A 98 -56.15 -33.69 -5.40
N GLU A 99 -55.40 -34.74 -5.05
CA GLU A 99 -55.89 -36.11 -5.03
C GLU A 99 -56.96 -36.32 -3.93
N THR A 100 -56.72 -35.80 -2.72
CA THR A 100 -57.71 -35.84 -1.63
C THR A 100 -58.96 -35.02 -1.95
N ALA A 101 -58.82 -33.88 -2.62
CA ALA A 101 -59.96 -33.09 -3.09
C ALA A 101 -60.83 -33.87 -4.10
N LYS A 102 -60.21 -34.61 -5.03
CA LYS A 102 -60.93 -35.47 -5.98
C LYS A 102 -61.69 -36.59 -5.27
N GLN A 103 -61.06 -37.27 -4.31
CA GLN A 103 -61.73 -38.30 -3.51
C GLN A 103 -62.92 -37.75 -2.72
N LEU A 104 -62.80 -36.52 -2.19
CA LEU A 104 -63.89 -35.85 -1.47
C LEU A 104 -65.06 -35.49 -2.41
N GLU A 105 -64.76 -35.09 -3.65
CA GLU A 105 -65.78 -34.86 -4.68
C GLU A 105 -66.50 -36.15 -5.09
N GLU A 106 -65.78 -37.27 -5.25
CA GLU A 106 -66.38 -38.57 -5.57
C GLU A 106 -67.28 -39.08 -4.44
N THR A 107 -66.80 -39.05 -3.19
CA THR A 107 -67.59 -39.46 -2.02
C THR A 107 -68.83 -38.58 -1.82
N ALA A 108 -68.76 -37.28 -2.14
CA ALA A 108 -69.92 -36.40 -2.13
C ALA A 108 -70.98 -36.82 -3.17
N LYS A 109 -70.55 -37.19 -4.38
CA LYS A 109 -71.46 -37.71 -5.42
C LYS A 109 -72.13 -39.02 -5.01
N GLU A 110 -71.38 -39.94 -4.40
CA GLU A 110 -71.93 -41.20 -3.88
C GLU A 110 -72.97 -40.98 -2.77
N ARG A 111 -72.67 -40.07 -1.82
CA ARG A 111 -73.60 -39.70 -0.74
C ARG A 111 -74.90 -39.13 -1.30
N ASP A 112 -74.82 -38.25 -2.30
CA ASP A 112 -76.00 -37.63 -2.91
C ASP A 112 -76.85 -38.67 -3.66
N ALA A 113 -76.21 -39.66 -4.31
CA ALA A 113 -76.90 -40.80 -4.93
C ALA A 113 -77.62 -41.67 -3.88
N LEU A 114 -76.95 -42.05 -2.79
CA LEU A 114 -77.54 -42.81 -1.67
C LEU A 114 -78.72 -42.07 -1.02
N ARG A 115 -78.60 -40.75 -0.86
CA ARG A 115 -79.69 -39.93 -0.29
C ARG A 115 -80.94 -39.95 -1.18
N SER A 116 -80.77 -39.99 -2.50
CA SER A 116 -81.87 -40.14 -3.46
C SER A 116 -82.55 -41.52 -3.33
N GLU A 117 -81.77 -42.58 -3.17
CA GLU A 117 -82.27 -43.95 -3.00
C GLU A 117 -83.04 -44.16 -1.68
N ILE A 118 -82.57 -43.55 -0.59
CA ILE A 118 -83.26 -43.55 0.71
C ILE A 118 -84.61 -42.82 0.60
N GLY A 119 -84.66 -41.70 -0.14
CA GLY A 119 -85.89 -40.97 -0.40
C GLY A 119 -86.93 -41.83 -1.13
N ASN A 120 -86.51 -42.55 -2.17
CA ASN A 120 -87.37 -43.48 -2.92
C ASN A 120 -87.85 -44.65 -2.05
N SER A 121 -86.95 -45.26 -1.26
CA SER A 121 -87.28 -46.40 -0.38
C SER A 121 -88.27 -46.00 0.72
N SER A 122 -88.09 -44.82 1.32
CA SER A 122 -89.02 -44.29 2.34
C SER A 122 -90.42 -44.07 1.77
N HIS A 123 -90.51 -43.52 0.55
CA HIS A 123 -91.80 -43.36 -0.13
C HIS A 123 -92.50 -44.71 -0.36
N MET A 124 -91.76 -45.74 -0.78
CA MET A 124 -92.33 -47.08 -1.00
C MET A 124 -92.85 -47.73 0.29
N LEU A 125 -92.13 -47.58 1.42
CA LEU A 125 -92.53 -48.16 2.71
C LEU A 125 -93.83 -47.55 3.26
N VAL A 126 -93.97 -46.23 3.17
CA VAL A 126 -95.19 -45.52 3.60
C VAL A 126 -96.40 -46.03 2.81
N THR A 127 -96.28 -46.13 1.48
CA THR A 127 -97.35 -46.66 0.63
C THR A 127 -97.66 -48.15 0.92
N GLY A 128 -96.66 -48.93 1.34
CA GLY A 128 -96.83 -50.33 1.73
C GLY A 128 -97.60 -50.52 3.04
N MET A 129 -97.29 -49.71 4.06
CA MET A 129 -97.97 -49.75 5.36
C MET A 129 -99.46 -49.42 5.22
N GLU A 130 -99.81 -48.43 4.41
CA GLU A 130 -101.21 -48.05 4.16
C GLU A 130 -102.03 -49.22 3.58
N LYS A 131 -101.44 -50.03 2.69
CA LYS A 131 -102.11 -51.19 2.08
C LYS A 131 -102.29 -52.37 3.04
N ILE A 132 -101.34 -52.59 3.94
CA ILE A 132 -101.41 -53.68 4.93
C ILE A 132 -102.42 -53.35 6.03
N SER A 133 -102.42 -52.10 6.51
CA SER A 133 -103.36 -51.63 7.53
C SER A 133 -104.83 -51.82 7.09
N ALA A 134 -105.12 -51.69 5.79
CA ALA A 134 -106.46 -51.93 5.25
C ALA A 134 -106.87 -53.42 5.25
N LYS A 135 -105.94 -54.38 5.23
CA LYS A 135 -106.24 -55.82 5.15
C LYS A 135 -106.44 -56.49 6.51
N VAL A 136 -105.75 -56.02 7.55
CA VAL A 136 -105.72 -56.65 8.89
C VAL A 136 -107.06 -56.53 9.65
N SER A 137 -107.97 -55.66 9.21
CA SER A 137 -109.30 -55.49 9.84
C SER A 137 -110.28 -56.66 9.64
N SER A 138 -109.96 -57.70 8.84
CA SER A 138 -110.95 -58.68 8.35
C SER A 138 -110.91 -60.10 8.96
N PHE A 139 -109.99 -60.42 9.87
CA PHE A 139 -109.77 -61.80 10.34
C PHE A 139 -109.72 -61.95 11.88
N ALA A 140 -110.87 -61.97 12.56
CA ALA A 140 -110.95 -62.41 13.95
C ALA A 140 -112.13 -63.38 14.18
N GLY A 141 -111.83 -64.68 14.28
CA GLY A 141 -112.78 -65.68 14.80
C GLY A 141 -112.43 -67.13 14.42
N ASN A 142 -111.99 -67.94 15.38
CA ASN A 142 -111.98 -69.42 15.32
C ASN A 142 -111.96 -70.01 16.75
N ALA A 143 -112.91 -70.89 17.11
CA ALA A 143 -113.00 -71.54 18.43
C ALA A 143 -113.05 -73.08 18.32
N LEU A 144 -112.16 -73.77 19.05
CA LEU A 144 -112.10 -75.24 19.20
C LEU A 144 -113.26 -75.82 20.06
N PRO A 145 -113.58 -77.14 20.00
CA PRO A 145 -114.67 -77.77 20.77
C PRO A 145 -114.36 -78.10 22.24
N LEU A 146 -115.35 -77.90 23.12
CA LEU A 146 -115.26 -77.97 24.59
C LEU A 146 -114.83 -79.35 25.17
N PRO A 147 -114.01 -79.39 26.24
CA PRO A 147 -113.64 -80.63 26.94
C PRO A 147 -114.85 -81.38 27.50
N ARG A 148 -114.96 -82.70 27.28
CA ARG A 148 -116.05 -83.53 27.84
C ARG A 148 -115.66 -84.14 29.19
N SER A 149 -116.59 -84.15 30.14
CA SER A 149 -116.45 -84.86 31.42
C SER A 149 -117.01 -86.29 31.32
N GLN A 150 -116.37 -87.25 31.99
CA GLN A 150 -116.90 -88.62 32.15
C GLN A 150 -117.84 -88.79 33.36
N LYS A 151 -117.91 -87.82 34.29
CA LYS A 151 -118.70 -87.91 35.54
C LYS A 151 -120.10 -87.31 35.45
N TYR A 152 -120.33 -86.42 34.49
CA TYR A 152 -121.57 -85.67 34.32
C TYR A 152 -122.14 -85.92 32.91
N THR A 153 -123.46 -85.97 32.76
CA THR A 153 -124.18 -86.10 31.49
C THR A 153 -125.14 -84.92 31.28
N GLY A 154 -125.61 -84.71 30.04
CA GLY A 154 -126.49 -83.59 29.71
C GLY A 154 -125.85 -82.21 29.97
N MET A 155 -126.64 -81.26 30.47
CA MET A 155 -126.21 -79.87 30.71
C MET A 155 -125.04 -79.73 31.69
N ALA A 156 -124.93 -80.61 32.68
CA ALA A 156 -123.85 -80.58 33.67
C ALA A 156 -122.47 -80.89 33.05
N ALA A 157 -122.41 -81.75 32.01
CA ALA A 157 -121.18 -82.04 31.28
C ALA A 157 -120.67 -80.83 30.48
N VAL A 158 -121.61 -80.08 29.89
CA VAL A 158 -121.33 -78.85 29.13
C VAL A 158 -120.80 -77.77 30.08
N ALA A 159 -121.46 -77.57 31.23
CA ALA A 159 -121.02 -76.62 32.25
C ALA A 159 -119.58 -76.92 32.73
N TYR A 160 -119.27 -78.19 33.01
CA TYR A 160 -117.90 -78.60 33.37
C TYR A 160 -116.89 -78.30 32.25
N GLY A 161 -117.20 -78.62 31.00
CA GLY A 161 -116.32 -78.36 29.86
C GLY A 161 -116.04 -76.87 29.65
N VAL A 162 -117.06 -76.02 29.81
CA VAL A 162 -116.92 -74.56 29.75
C VAL A 162 -116.05 -74.04 30.88
N ILE A 163 -116.31 -74.46 32.13
CA ILE A 163 -115.51 -74.05 33.29
C ILE A 163 -114.05 -74.50 33.15
N LYS A 164 -113.81 -75.75 32.73
CA LYS A 164 -112.45 -76.27 32.56
C LYS A 164 -111.68 -75.50 31.49
N ARG A 165 -112.29 -75.27 30.31
CA ARG A 165 -111.67 -74.48 29.25
C ARG A 165 -111.43 -73.03 29.67
N ALA A 166 -112.38 -72.42 30.38
CA ALA A 166 -112.22 -71.06 30.88
C ALA A 166 -111.01 -70.96 31.83
N ASN A 167 -110.84 -71.93 32.74
CA ASN A 167 -109.67 -72.00 33.61
C ASN A 167 -108.38 -72.24 32.82
N GLU A 168 -108.36 -73.16 31.85
CA GLU A 168 -107.20 -73.38 30.96
C GLU A 168 -106.81 -72.11 30.18
N ILE A 169 -107.80 -71.34 29.68
CA ILE A 169 -107.57 -70.05 29.02
C ILE A 169 -107.02 -69.01 30.00
N VAL A 170 -107.56 -68.92 31.21
CA VAL A 170 -107.08 -67.99 32.24
C VAL A 170 -105.64 -68.33 32.62
N GLU A 171 -105.31 -69.61 32.82
CA GLU A 171 -103.93 -70.06 33.11
C GLU A 171 -102.98 -69.73 31.96
N GLU A 172 -103.38 -69.94 30.70
CA GLU A 172 -102.55 -69.60 29.55
C GLU A 172 -102.37 -68.08 29.38
N LEU A 173 -103.42 -67.29 29.60
CA LEU A 173 -103.34 -65.83 29.60
C LEU A 173 -102.45 -65.32 30.74
N LEU A 174 -102.51 -65.95 31.93
CA LEU A 174 -101.63 -65.61 33.04
C LEU A 174 -100.17 -65.92 32.71
N LYS A 175 -99.88 -67.08 32.11
CA LYS A 175 -98.52 -67.44 31.64
C LYS A 175 -98.01 -66.48 30.57
N GLN A 176 -98.86 -66.11 29.60
CA GLN A 176 -98.50 -65.13 28.57
C GLN A 176 -98.24 -63.74 29.17
N ASN A 177 -99.06 -63.32 30.13
CA ASN A 177 -98.89 -62.04 30.81
C ASN A 177 -97.61 -62.03 31.67
N GLU A 178 -97.30 -63.12 32.37
CA GLU A 178 -96.06 -63.26 33.13
C GLU A 178 -94.82 -63.27 32.23
N ALA A 179 -94.85 -64.03 31.13
CA ALA A 179 -93.78 -64.05 30.13
C ALA A 179 -93.57 -62.66 29.49
N THR A 180 -94.65 -61.96 29.17
CA THR A 180 -94.60 -60.58 28.63
C THR A 180 -94.05 -59.61 29.66
N ALA A 181 -94.47 -59.70 30.92
CA ALA A 181 -93.95 -58.86 32.00
C ALA A 181 -92.46 -59.08 32.23
N LYS A 182 -92.01 -60.35 32.20
CA LYS A 182 -90.60 -60.71 32.32
C LYS A 182 -89.78 -60.16 31.16
N ALA A 183 -90.19 -60.40 29.91
CA ALA A 183 -89.50 -59.89 28.73
C ALA A 183 -89.42 -58.35 28.72
N ARG A 184 -90.49 -57.67 29.15
CA ARG A 184 -90.50 -56.21 29.30
C ARG A 184 -89.51 -55.73 30.37
N ASN A 185 -89.44 -56.42 31.51
CA ASN A 185 -88.50 -56.07 32.58
C ASN A 185 -87.05 -56.31 32.14
N GLU A 186 -86.76 -57.42 31.46
CA GLU A 186 -85.44 -57.72 30.87
C GLU A 186 -85.03 -56.65 29.83
N ALA A 187 -85.94 -56.25 28.94
CA ALA A 187 -85.68 -55.18 27.97
C ALA A 187 -85.42 -53.83 28.66
N ARG A 188 -86.10 -53.54 29.77
CA ARG A 188 -85.88 -52.34 30.57
C ARG A 188 -84.50 -52.36 31.23
N GLU A 189 -84.08 -53.49 31.79
CA GLU A 189 -82.76 -53.65 32.41
C GLU A 189 -81.63 -53.49 31.39
N GLN A 190 -81.77 -54.08 30.19
CA GLN A 190 -80.81 -53.88 29.10
C GLN A 190 -80.72 -52.42 28.65
N MET A 191 -81.87 -51.73 28.55
CA MET A 191 -81.91 -50.31 28.22
C MET A 191 -81.26 -49.46 29.31
N GLU A 192 -81.51 -49.76 30.59
CA GLU A 192 -80.87 -49.09 31.72
C GLU A 192 -79.35 -49.30 31.71
N GLN A 193 -78.86 -50.52 31.45
CA GLN A 193 -77.43 -50.79 31.28
C GLN A 193 -76.81 -49.99 30.13
N ARG A 194 -77.44 -50.00 28.95
CA ARG A 194 -76.96 -49.21 27.80
C ARG A 194 -76.95 -47.71 28.08
N ASN A 195 -77.95 -47.20 28.80
CA ASN A 195 -77.97 -45.79 29.20
C ASN A 195 -76.80 -45.44 30.12
N TYR A 196 -76.40 -46.32 31.04
CA TYR A 196 -75.20 -46.12 31.87
C TYR A 196 -73.91 -46.14 31.03
N GLU A 197 -73.78 -47.07 30.09
CA GLU A 197 -72.63 -47.15 29.18
C GLU A 197 -72.49 -45.85 28.37
N ILE A 198 -73.57 -45.37 27.76
CA ILE A 198 -73.60 -44.10 27.01
C ILE A 198 -73.21 -42.92 27.91
N ALA A 199 -73.72 -42.86 29.15
CA ALA A 199 -73.39 -41.77 30.07
C ALA A 199 -71.89 -41.74 30.42
N ILE A 200 -71.25 -42.90 30.57
CA ILE A 200 -69.80 -43.01 30.81
C ILE A 200 -69.02 -42.53 29.59
N GLU A 201 -69.39 -43.00 28.38
CA GLU A 201 -68.74 -42.60 27.13
C GLU A 201 -68.86 -41.08 26.90
N VAL A 202 -70.05 -40.51 27.10
CA VAL A 202 -70.29 -39.07 26.99
C VAL A 202 -69.42 -38.31 27.99
N SER A 203 -69.34 -38.76 29.25
CA SER A 203 -68.50 -38.12 30.28
C SER A 203 -67.01 -38.13 29.91
N GLN A 204 -66.52 -39.22 29.31
CA GLN A 204 -65.13 -39.32 28.84
C GLN A 204 -64.86 -38.39 27.64
N LEU A 205 -65.79 -38.31 26.70
CA LEU A 205 -65.71 -37.40 25.57
C LEU A 205 -65.72 -35.93 26.05
N GLU A 206 -66.59 -35.57 26.99
CA GLU A 206 -66.64 -34.23 27.58
C GLU A 206 -65.32 -33.86 28.27
N ALA A 207 -64.74 -34.78 29.05
CA ALA A 207 -63.44 -34.56 29.68
C ALA A 207 -62.33 -34.34 28.64
N THR A 208 -62.33 -35.13 27.56
CA THR A 208 -61.36 -34.99 26.46
C THR A 208 -61.52 -33.66 25.72
N ILE A 209 -62.76 -33.26 25.42
CA ILE A 209 -63.07 -31.97 24.79
C ILE A 209 -62.62 -30.81 25.68
N SER A 210 -62.83 -30.92 26.99
CA SER A 210 -62.39 -29.88 27.93
C SER A 210 -60.87 -29.74 27.95
N GLY A 211 -60.12 -30.86 27.99
CA GLY A 211 -58.65 -30.83 27.90
C GLY A 211 -58.15 -30.22 26.58
N LEU A 212 -58.74 -30.60 25.45
CA LEU A 212 -58.39 -30.01 24.15
C LEU A 212 -58.68 -28.51 24.07
N ARG A 213 -59.73 -28.02 24.73
CA ARG A 213 -60.03 -26.57 24.79
C ARG A 213 -58.96 -25.82 25.58
N ASP A 214 -58.50 -26.37 26.69
CA ASP A 214 -57.42 -25.78 27.50
C ASP A 214 -56.11 -25.74 26.70
N ASP A 215 -55.78 -26.80 25.98
CA ASP A 215 -54.60 -26.85 25.10
C ASP A 215 -54.68 -25.84 23.96
N VAL A 216 -55.85 -25.67 23.33
CA VAL A 216 -56.08 -24.65 22.29
C VAL A 216 -55.91 -23.24 22.86
N ALA A 217 -56.44 -22.96 24.05
CA ALA A 217 -56.27 -21.66 24.71
C ALA A 217 -54.79 -21.38 25.02
N LYS A 218 -54.06 -22.37 25.51
CA LYS A 218 -52.62 -22.26 25.75
C LYS A 218 -51.84 -22.01 24.46
N ASN A 219 -52.12 -22.77 23.40
CA ASN A 219 -51.47 -22.59 22.12
C ASN A 219 -51.78 -21.21 21.50
N ALA A 220 -53.01 -20.71 21.64
CA ALA A 220 -53.36 -19.37 21.20
C ALA A 220 -52.50 -18.30 21.89
N SER A 221 -52.30 -18.40 23.21
CA SER A 221 -51.44 -17.46 23.94
C SER A 221 -49.98 -17.48 23.47
N ILE A 222 -49.44 -18.66 23.16
CA ILE A 222 -48.07 -18.83 22.64
C ILE A 222 -47.95 -18.19 21.25
N VAL A 223 -48.97 -18.36 20.39
CA VAL A 223 -48.99 -17.74 19.07
C VAL A 223 -49.00 -16.22 19.18
N GLU A 224 -49.84 -15.64 20.05
CA GLU A 224 -49.87 -14.19 20.30
C GLU A 224 -48.53 -13.65 20.84
N ASP A 225 -47.87 -14.41 21.72
CA ASP A 225 -46.52 -14.08 22.21
C ASP A 225 -45.50 -14.05 21.06
N LEU A 226 -45.51 -15.07 20.20
CA LEU A 226 -44.61 -15.17 19.05
C LEU A 226 -44.88 -14.08 18.00
N GLU A 227 -46.14 -13.74 17.75
CA GLU A 227 -46.52 -12.65 16.85
C GLU A 227 -45.99 -11.30 17.34
N ARG A 228 -46.10 -11.03 18.65
CA ARG A 228 -45.50 -9.84 19.27
C ARG A 228 -43.99 -9.82 19.13
N ASP A 229 -43.33 -10.93 19.40
CA ASP A 229 -41.86 -11.05 19.25
C ASP A 229 -41.42 -10.85 17.79
N LEU A 230 -42.20 -11.35 16.83
CA LEU A 230 -41.93 -11.18 15.41
C LEU A 230 -42.06 -9.71 15.02
N ALA A 231 -43.12 -9.01 15.45
CA ALA A 231 -43.30 -7.58 15.18
C ALA A 231 -42.14 -6.73 15.73
N VAL A 232 -41.64 -7.05 16.94
CA VAL A 232 -40.46 -6.38 17.51
C VAL A 232 -39.20 -6.68 16.70
N ARG A 233 -39.01 -7.92 16.24
CA ARG A 233 -37.87 -8.29 15.40
C ARG A 233 -37.91 -7.57 14.04
N ASP A 234 -39.08 -7.46 13.43
CA ASP A 234 -39.26 -6.75 12.14
C ASP A 234 -38.94 -5.26 12.28
N GLN A 235 -39.38 -4.62 13.36
CA GLN A 235 -39.01 -3.22 13.63
C GLN A 235 -37.49 -3.06 13.75
N ARG A 236 -36.83 -3.93 14.54
CA ARG A 236 -35.37 -3.89 14.68
C ARG A 236 -34.65 -4.15 13.36
N LEU A 237 -35.17 -5.04 12.53
CA LEU A 237 -34.61 -5.32 11.21
C LEU A 237 -34.68 -4.09 10.30
N ASN A 238 -35.79 -3.35 10.33
CA ASN A 238 -35.92 -2.09 9.60
C ASN A 238 -34.93 -1.04 10.08
N GLU A 239 -34.78 -0.87 11.42
CA GLU A 239 -33.79 0.06 12.00
C GLU A 239 -32.36 -0.30 11.58
N VAL A 240 -32.00 -1.59 11.62
CA VAL A 240 -30.69 -2.07 11.16
C VAL A 240 -30.49 -1.84 9.66
N SER A 241 -31.52 -2.07 8.85
CA SER A 241 -31.46 -1.84 7.40
C SER A 241 -31.24 -0.37 7.06
N GLU A 242 -31.91 0.56 7.75
CA GLU A 242 -31.70 1.99 7.55
C GLU A 242 -30.30 2.43 7.97
N ASN A 243 -29.81 1.94 9.11
CA ASN A 243 -28.46 2.25 9.58
C ASN A 243 -27.40 1.71 8.61
N LEU A 244 -27.56 0.48 8.11
CA LEU A 244 -26.67 -0.10 7.12
C LEU A 244 -26.65 0.72 5.82
N SER A 245 -27.79 1.24 5.38
CA SER A 245 -27.85 2.10 4.19
C SER A 245 -27.09 3.41 4.39
N LYS A 246 -27.19 4.04 5.57
CA LYS A 246 -26.44 5.26 5.92
C LYS A 246 -24.95 4.97 5.96
N GLU A 247 -24.54 3.93 6.68
CA GLU A 247 -23.14 3.51 6.79
C GLU A 247 -22.54 3.15 5.43
N GLN A 248 -23.31 2.49 4.55
CA GLN A 248 -22.88 2.20 3.18
C GLN A 248 -22.66 3.49 2.37
N SER A 249 -23.53 4.50 2.53
CA SER A 249 -23.36 5.80 1.86
C SER A 249 -22.13 6.56 2.36
N GLU A 250 -21.86 6.51 3.67
CA GLU A 250 -20.67 7.13 4.27
C GLU A 250 -19.39 6.42 3.82
N ALA A 251 -19.43 5.08 3.75
CA ALA A 251 -18.31 4.27 3.25
C ALA A 251 -17.97 4.60 1.78
N LEU A 252 -18.97 4.88 0.94
CA LEU A 252 -18.75 5.32 -0.44
C LEU A 252 -18.08 6.70 -0.49
N GLN A 253 -18.53 7.65 0.32
CA GLN A 253 -17.90 8.98 0.41
C GLN A 253 -16.45 8.88 0.90
N LEU A 254 -16.19 8.05 1.91
CA LEU A 254 -14.84 7.84 2.41
C LEU A 254 -13.93 7.20 1.36
N LYS A 255 -14.45 6.25 0.57
CA LYS A 255 -13.71 5.63 -0.53
C LYS A 255 -13.35 6.63 -1.62
N GLU A 256 -14.28 7.53 -1.98
CA GLU A 256 -14.04 8.60 -2.94
C GLU A 256 -12.96 9.57 -2.43
N PHE A 257 -13.03 9.96 -1.15
CA PHE A 257 -12.00 10.80 -0.52
C PHE A 257 -10.62 10.14 -0.51
N VAL A 258 -10.55 8.84 -0.19
CA VAL A 258 -9.28 8.08 -0.24
C VAL A 258 -8.71 8.07 -1.66
N ALA A 259 -9.53 7.86 -2.68
CA ALA A 259 -9.09 7.90 -4.07
C ALA A 259 -8.53 9.29 -4.47
N GLU A 260 -9.17 10.37 -4.02
CA GLU A 260 -8.67 11.74 -4.23
C GLU A 260 -7.31 11.97 -3.53
N CYS A 261 -7.15 11.45 -2.31
CA CYS A 261 -5.88 11.51 -1.59
C CYS A 261 -4.77 10.72 -2.29
N GLU A 262 -5.08 9.51 -2.77
CA GLU A 262 -4.14 8.67 -3.53
C GLU A 262 -3.70 9.35 -4.84
N GLU A 263 -4.63 9.98 -5.57
CA GLU A 263 -4.31 10.75 -6.78
C GLU A 263 -3.37 11.93 -6.47
N LYS A 264 -3.68 12.70 -5.42
CA LYS A 264 -2.83 13.82 -4.97
C LYS A 264 -1.44 13.35 -4.55
N LEU A 265 -1.35 12.22 -3.84
CA LEU A 265 -0.08 11.65 -3.41
C LEU A 265 0.75 11.18 -4.60
N SER A 266 0.14 10.46 -5.54
CA SER A 266 0.80 10.04 -6.78
C SER A 266 1.29 11.23 -7.62
N ASN A 267 0.51 12.32 -7.69
CA ASN A 267 0.94 13.55 -8.34
C ASN A 267 2.19 14.15 -7.68
N LEU A 268 2.20 14.27 -6.34
CA LEU A 268 3.35 14.79 -5.61
C LEU A 268 4.59 13.89 -5.76
N GLU A 269 4.42 12.58 -5.71
CA GLU A 269 5.49 11.60 -5.91
C GLU A 269 6.09 11.71 -7.32
N SER A 270 5.26 11.77 -8.37
CA SER A 270 5.75 11.96 -9.75
C SER A 270 6.51 13.28 -9.94
N ARG A 271 6.06 14.35 -9.27
CA ARG A 271 6.77 15.63 -9.27
C ARG A 271 8.13 15.53 -8.58
N MET A 272 8.20 14.86 -7.44
CA MET A 272 9.45 14.63 -6.71
C MET A 272 10.43 13.80 -7.55
N GLU A 273 9.95 12.72 -8.18
CA GLU A 273 10.77 11.88 -9.05
C GLU A 273 11.28 12.65 -10.28
N SER A 274 10.47 13.55 -10.84
CA SER A 274 10.90 14.42 -11.95
C SER A 274 12.02 15.42 -11.56
N GLN A 275 12.13 15.77 -10.29
CA GLN A 275 13.17 16.68 -9.77
C GLN A 275 14.48 15.96 -9.45
N ARG A 276 14.46 14.65 -9.18
CA ARG A 276 15.64 13.83 -8.86
C ARG A 276 16.78 13.99 -9.89
N PRO A 277 16.57 13.87 -11.22
CA PRO A 277 17.67 14.01 -12.18
C PRO A 277 18.28 15.42 -12.19
N LEU A 278 17.46 16.46 -12.00
CA LEU A 278 17.94 17.85 -11.97
C LEU A 278 18.88 18.10 -10.78
N LEU A 279 18.58 17.50 -9.63
CA LEU A 279 19.44 17.61 -8.44
C LEU A 279 20.76 16.84 -8.60
N ILE A 280 20.72 15.67 -9.23
CA ILE A 280 21.93 14.89 -9.54
C ILE A 280 22.86 15.72 -10.45
N ASP A 281 22.31 16.34 -11.49
CA ASP A 281 23.07 17.21 -12.39
C ASP A 281 23.64 18.43 -11.64
N GLN A 282 22.83 19.10 -10.81
CA GLN A 282 23.26 20.23 -10.01
C GLN A 282 24.44 19.86 -9.09
N LEU A 283 24.34 18.74 -8.39
CA LEU A 283 25.39 18.30 -7.46
C LEU A 283 26.67 17.88 -8.20
N SER A 284 26.54 17.27 -9.38
CA SER A 284 27.66 17.01 -10.29
C SER A 284 28.40 18.30 -10.68
N PHE A 285 27.67 19.37 -11.01
CA PHE A 285 28.29 20.67 -11.30
C PHE A 285 28.93 21.31 -10.06
N VAL A 286 28.26 21.26 -8.91
CA VAL A 286 28.82 21.75 -7.63
C VAL A 286 30.15 21.06 -7.33
N SER A 287 30.21 19.72 -7.44
CA SER A 287 31.44 18.97 -7.21
C SER A 287 32.56 19.35 -8.20
N LYS A 288 32.23 19.51 -9.50
CA LYS A 288 33.20 19.96 -10.51
C LYS A 288 33.75 21.36 -10.22
N ILE A 289 32.89 22.31 -9.90
CA ILE A 289 33.29 23.70 -9.59
C ILE A 289 34.15 23.73 -8.33
N HIS A 290 33.73 23.03 -7.28
CA HIS A 290 34.48 22.92 -6.04
C HIS A 290 35.90 22.39 -6.28
N ASN A 291 36.03 21.29 -7.03
CA ASN A 291 37.34 20.71 -7.38
C ASN A 291 38.21 21.68 -8.21
N GLN A 292 37.61 22.42 -9.16
CA GLN A 292 38.34 23.43 -9.92
C GLN A 292 38.88 24.56 -9.03
N ILE A 293 38.06 25.07 -8.11
CA ILE A 293 38.49 26.14 -7.20
C ILE A 293 39.57 25.62 -6.25
N CYS A 294 39.43 24.41 -5.69
CA CYS A 294 40.48 23.80 -4.86
C CYS A 294 41.82 23.70 -5.62
N ASN A 295 41.79 23.34 -6.91
CA ASN A 295 43.00 23.31 -7.73
C ASN A 295 43.61 24.71 -7.92
N VAL A 296 42.79 25.74 -8.13
CA VAL A 296 43.27 27.14 -8.21
C VAL A 296 43.91 27.57 -6.89
N VAL A 297 43.30 27.25 -5.74
CA VAL A 297 43.90 27.56 -4.43
C VAL A 297 45.26 26.87 -4.28
N LYS A 298 45.38 25.59 -4.68
CA LYS A 298 46.66 24.84 -4.64
C LYS A 298 47.74 25.49 -5.50
N ILE A 299 47.40 26.08 -6.65
CA ILE A 299 48.36 26.79 -7.51
C ILE A 299 48.81 28.11 -6.88
N LEU A 300 47.90 28.84 -6.22
CA LEU A 300 48.21 30.12 -5.58
C LEU A 300 48.94 29.97 -4.24
N ASP A 301 48.91 28.78 -3.63
CA ASP A 301 49.48 28.50 -2.32
C ASP A 301 50.79 27.71 -2.48
N ASP A 302 51.87 28.40 -2.86
CA ASP A 302 53.22 27.83 -3.09
C ASP A 302 53.85 27.21 -1.81
N GLY A 303 53.25 27.47 -0.64
CA GLY A 303 53.62 26.89 0.65
C GLY A 303 52.54 25.95 1.18
N GLY A 304 52.61 24.67 0.80
CA GLY A 304 51.63 23.63 1.11
C GLY A 304 51.14 23.62 2.57
N THR A 305 49.96 24.20 2.81
CA THR A 305 49.19 24.10 4.06
C THR A 305 47.68 24.04 3.83
N SER A 306 47.24 23.85 2.59
CA SER A 306 45.81 23.76 2.28
C SER A 306 45.30 22.32 2.43
N GLU A 307 44.86 21.98 3.64
CA GLU A 307 43.92 20.88 3.91
C GLU A 307 42.56 21.20 3.28
N LEU A 308 42.53 21.39 1.96
CA LEU A 308 41.30 21.62 1.22
C LEU A 308 40.62 20.29 1.03
N SER A 309 39.54 20.10 1.79
CA SER A 309 38.68 18.93 1.74
C SER A 309 38.38 18.54 0.29
N GLU A 310 38.62 17.27 -0.02
CA GLU A 310 38.17 16.63 -1.25
C GLU A 310 36.63 16.78 -1.34
N SER A 311 36.12 17.12 -2.51
CA SER A 311 34.69 17.43 -2.72
C SER A 311 33.79 16.32 -2.15
N LEU A 312 33.06 16.62 -1.08
CA LEU A 312 32.17 15.68 -0.40
C LEU A 312 30.76 15.63 -1.02
N PHE A 313 30.53 16.38 -2.11
CA PHE A 313 29.21 16.57 -2.69
C PHE A 313 28.92 15.47 -3.72
N VAL A 314 28.54 14.29 -3.23
CA VAL A 314 28.26 13.11 -4.05
C VAL A 314 26.75 12.95 -4.26
N PRO A 315 26.27 12.78 -5.51
CA PRO A 315 24.85 12.60 -5.75
C PRO A 315 24.38 11.28 -5.14
N GLN A 316 23.41 11.33 -4.24
CA GLN A 316 22.75 10.13 -3.76
C GLN A 316 21.53 9.84 -4.61
N GLU A 317 21.44 8.62 -5.15
CA GLU A 317 20.33 8.24 -6.03
C GLU A 317 18.97 8.22 -5.31
N THR A 318 18.91 8.12 -3.97
CA THR A 318 17.66 7.78 -3.26
C THR A 318 16.98 8.94 -2.52
N ASP A 319 17.70 9.91 -1.96
CA ASP A 319 17.12 10.95 -1.11
C ASP A 319 17.21 12.36 -1.76
N VAL A 320 16.06 12.87 -2.21
CA VAL A 320 15.92 14.22 -2.80
C VAL A 320 16.24 15.31 -1.78
N GLU A 321 15.86 15.13 -0.51
CA GLU A 321 16.12 16.09 0.56
C GLU A 321 17.61 16.13 0.92
N GLU A 322 18.26 14.96 1.02
CA GLU A 322 19.71 14.87 1.25
C GLU A 322 20.49 15.50 0.09
N ASN A 323 20.08 15.28 -1.16
CA ASN A 323 20.68 15.94 -2.33
C ASN A 323 20.52 17.48 -2.31
N ILE A 324 19.35 18.00 -1.91
CA ILE A 324 19.15 19.45 -1.76
C ILE A 324 20.09 20.01 -0.68
N ARG A 325 20.19 19.33 0.47
CA ARG A 325 21.09 19.73 1.56
C ARG A 325 22.56 19.70 1.14
N ALA A 326 22.99 18.63 0.46
CA ALA A 326 24.35 18.50 -0.05
C ALA A 326 24.67 19.58 -1.09
N SER A 327 23.72 19.91 -1.96
CA SER A 327 23.90 20.96 -2.97
C SER A 327 24.06 22.33 -2.34
N LEU A 328 23.23 22.65 -1.34
CA LEU A 328 23.34 23.91 -0.61
C LEU A 328 24.70 24.03 0.09
N ALA A 329 25.13 23.00 0.83
CA ALA A 329 26.43 22.98 1.49
C ALA A 329 27.60 23.13 0.51
N GLY A 330 27.50 22.52 -0.68
CA GLY A 330 28.54 22.64 -1.70
C GLY A 330 28.58 24.01 -2.36
N MET A 331 27.43 24.65 -2.57
CA MET A 331 27.38 26.04 -3.02
C MET A 331 27.98 26.99 -1.97
N GLU A 332 27.71 26.78 -0.67
CA GLU A 332 28.33 27.55 0.42
C GLU A 332 29.85 27.37 0.45
N SER A 333 30.35 26.14 0.31
CA SER A 333 31.79 25.87 0.24
C SER A 333 32.46 26.54 -0.96
N ILE A 334 31.85 26.44 -2.16
CA ILE A 334 32.32 27.13 -3.37
C ILE A 334 32.43 28.63 -3.14
N TYR A 335 31.44 29.24 -2.47
CA TYR A 335 31.46 30.67 -2.17
C TYR A 335 32.65 31.06 -1.28
N GLU A 336 32.87 30.34 -0.18
CA GLU A 336 33.99 30.62 0.72
C GLU A 336 35.36 30.35 0.07
N LEU A 337 35.49 29.27 -0.70
CA LEU A 337 36.73 28.98 -1.44
C LEU A 337 37.02 30.04 -2.49
N THR A 338 36.00 30.52 -3.20
CA THR A 338 36.16 31.61 -4.19
C THR A 338 36.67 32.87 -3.51
N LYS A 339 36.17 33.21 -2.32
CA LYS A 339 36.64 34.35 -1.52
C LYS A 339 38.10 34.19 -1.11
N ILE A 340 38.52 32.98 -0.73
CA ILE A 340 39.93 32.66 -0.42
C ILE A 340 40.80 32.83 -1.67
N VAL A 341 40.39 32.29 -2.82
CA VAL A 341 41.11 32.45 -4.10
C VAL A 341 41.32 33.92 -4.44
N VAL A 342 40.27 34.74 -4.33
CA VAL A 342 40.37 36.18 -4.61
C VAL A 342 41.36 36.86 -3.69
N GLN A 343 41.40 36.49 -2.41
CA GLN A 343 42.37 37.08 -1.47
C GLN A 343 43.80 36.64 -1.80
N LYS A 344 44.05 35.33 -1.97
CA LYS A 344 45.38 34.82 -2.31
C LYS A 344 45.91 35.37 -3.63
N ALA A 345 45.05 35.48 -4.65
CA ALA A 345 45.44 36.08 -5.93
C ALA A 345 45.87 37.55 -5.79
N LYS A 346 45.21 38.32 -4.91
CA LYS A 346 45.65 39.69 -4.58
C LYS A 346 46.99 39.68 -3.86
N ASP A 347 47.17 38.80 -2.89
CA ASP A 347 48.40 38.72 -2.11
C ASP A 347 49.61 38.39 -3.01
N VAL A 348 49.46 37.43 -3.94
CA VAL A 348 50.48 37.07 -4.95
C VAL A 348 50.77 38.23 -5.89
N LEU A 349 49.73 38.94 -6.36
CA LEU A 349 49.89 40.11 -7.23
C LEU A 349 50.67 41.24 -6.53
N GLU A 350 50.33 41.52 -5.27
CA GLU A 350 51.02 42.54 -4.47
C GLU A 350 52.47 42.15 -4.15
N GLU A 351 52.77 40.87 -3.96
CA GLU A 351 54.14 40.37 -3.79
C GLU A 351 54.96 40.54 -5.07
N LYS A 352 54.40 40.15 -6.23
CA LYS A 352 55.06 40.33 -7.53
C LYS A 352 55.30 41.80 -7.87
N ASP A 353 54.35 42.68 -7.56
CA ASP A 353 54.54 44.13 -7.73
C ASP A 353 55.66 44.69 -6.82
N ARG A 354 55.79 44.18 -5.59
CA ARG A 354 56.92 44.50 -4.70
C ARG A 354 58.25 44.00 -5.24
N GLU A 355 58.29 42.77 -5.78
CA GLU A 355 59.48 42.18 -6.41
C GLU A 355 59.91 43.00 -7.63
N ILE A 356 58.99 43.35 -8.53
CA ILE A 356 59.25 44.20 -9.71
C ILE A 356 59.81 45.56 -9.28
N LYS A 357 59.22 46.21 -8.27
CA LYS A 357 59.74 47.49 -7.76
C LYS A 357 61.16 47.36 -7.22
N SER A 358 61.47 46.30 -6.48
CA SER A 358 62.82 46.02 -5.98
C SER A 358 63.83 45.78 -7.11
N LEU A 359 63.46 45.01 -8.14
CA LEU A 359 64.31 44.80 -9.32
C LEU A 359 64.52 46.11 -10.09
N ASP A 360 63.47 46.91 -10.29
CA ASP A 360 63.55 48.21 -10.97
C ASP A 360 64.49 49.17 -10.24
N GLU A 361 64.44 49.22 -8.90
CA GLU A 361 65.37 50.01 -8.08
C GLU A 361 66.81 49.54 -8.26
N THR A 362 67.03 48.22 -8.30
CA THR A 362 68.35 47.61 -8.52
C THR A 362 68.89 47.92 -9.92
N VAL A 363 68.05 47.78 -10.96
CA VAL A 363 68.38 48.15 -12.34
C VAL A 363 68.70 49.64 -12.44
N ALA A 364 67.92 50.50 -11.79
CA ALA A 364 68.15 51.93 -11.77
C ALA A 364 69.48 52.28 -11.07
N GLN A 365 69.84 51.57 -10.01
CA GLN A 365 71.14 51.71 -9.35
C GLN A 365 72.30 51.32 -10.29
N LEU A 366 72.24 50.13 -10.89
CA LEU A 366 73.28 49.65 -11.80
C LEU A 366 73.46 50.57 -13.02
N VAL A 367 72.37 51.12 -13.56
CA VAL A 367 72.43 52.11 -14.67
C VAL A 367 73.18 53.38 -14.23
N ARG A 368 72.91 53.90 -13.03
CA ARG A 368 73.63 55.07 -12.49
C ARG A 368 75.12 54.79 -12.31
N GLU A 369 75.46 53.64 -11.74
CA GLU A 369 76.86 53.22 -11.56
C GLU A 369 77.57 53.08 -12.92
N LYS A 370 76.90 52.48 -13.93
CA LYS A 370 77.41 52.40 -15.30
C LYS A 370 77.68 53.77 -15.91
N ASP A 371 76.75 54.71 -15.77
CA ASP A 371 76.89 56.06 -16.32
C ASP A 371 78.04 56.83 -15.64
N GLN A 372 78.21 56.65 -14.33
CA GLN A 372 79.34 57.19 -13.56
C GLN A 372 80.67 56.63 -14.05
N ILE A 373 80.81 55.30 -14.15
CA ILE A 373 82.01 54.63 -14.70
C ILE A 373 82.28 55.12 -16.13
N GLY A 374 81.25 55.23 -16.97
CA GLY A 374 81.36 55.76 -18.32
C GLY A 374 81.84 57.21 -18.37
N SER A 375 81.41 58.06 -17.43
CA SER A 375 81.89 59.44 -17.31
C SER A 375 83.35 59.50 -16.87
N LEU A 376 83.77 58.63 -15.93
CA LEU A 376 85.15 58.49 -15.48
C LEU A 376 86.06 58.05 -16.62
N LEU A 377 85.64 57.05 -17.40
CA LEU A 377 86.34 56.57 -18.60
C LEU A 377 86.52 57.68 -19.64
N ARG A 378 85.43 58.40 -19.98
CA ARG A 378 85.50 59.53 -20.92
C ARG A 378 86.42 60.65 -20.41
N SER A 379 86.39 60.94 -19.12
CA SER A 379 87.27 61.92 -18.47
C SER A 379 88.74 61.49 -18.49
N ALA A 380 89.03 60.23 -18.20
CA ALA A 380 90.38 59.66 -18.27
C ALA A 380 90.93 59.66 -19.71
N LEU A 381 90.11 59.28 -20.69
CA LEU A 381 90.45 59.32 -22.11
C LEU A 381 90.64 60.75 -22.63
N SER A 382 89.80 61.70 -22.20
CA SER A 382 89.91 63.11 -22.58
C SER A 382 91.17 63.77 -22.00
N LYS A 383 91.52 63.50 -20.73
CA LYS A 383 92.79 63.95 -20.12
C LYS A 383 94.02 63.39 -20.83
N ARG A 384 93.95 62.17 -21.37
CA ARG A 384 95.03 61.58 -22.19
C ARG A 384 95.25 62.32 -23.52
N MET A 385 94.20 62.87 -24.15
CA MET A 385 94.33 63.61 -25.42
C MET A 385 94.84 65.05 -25.25
N ALA A 386 94.80 65.62 -24.04
CA ALA A 386 95.02 67.04 -23.81
C ALA A 386 96.43 67.43 -23.28
N VAL A 387 97.30 66.48 -22.93
CA VAL A 387 98.59 66.79 -22.27
C VAL A 387 99.74 65.94 -22.84
N ASP A 388 100.97 66.44 -22.84
CA ASP A 388 102.23 65.82 -23.35
C ASP A 388 102.74 64.61 -22.50
N PRO A 389 103.67 63.76 -22.99
CA PRO A 389 103.81 62.36 -22.56
C PRO A 389 104.76 62.03 -21.38
N SER A 390 105.35 62.99 -20.63
CA SER A 390 106.53 62.65 -19.78
C SER A 390 106.38 62.62 -18.24
N SER A 391 105.21 62.77 -17.61
CA SER A 391 105.10 62.59 -16.13
C SER A 391 103.77 61.98 -15.63
N ARG A 392 103.32 60.89 -16.26
CA ARG A 392 101.89 60.55 -16.33
C ARG A 392 101.37 59.42 -15.43
N LYS A 393 102.17 58.72 -14.61
CA LYS A 393 101.75 57.43 -14.00
C LYS A 393 101.02 57.57 -12.63
N SER A 394 101.56 58.32 -11.68
CA SER A 394 101.07 58.30 -10.28
C SER A 394 99.71 58.99 -10.07
N GLU A 395 99.48 60.12 -10.74
CA GLU A 395 98.28 60.93 -10.52
C GLU A 395 97.03 60.35 -11.19
N LEU A 396 97.19 59.63 -12.30
CA LEU A 396 96.09 58.97 -13.01
C LEU A 396 95.50 57.80 -12.21
N PHE A 397 96.36 56.94 -11.63
CA PHE A 397 95.90 55.86 -10.76
C PHE A 397 95.23 56.41 -9.50
N GLN A 398 95.81 57.43 -8.88
CA GLN A 398 95.23 58.02 -7.68
C GLN A 398 93.89 58.73 -7.95
N ALA A 399 93.72 59.38 -9.11
CA ALA A 399 92.46 60.00 -9.50
C ALA A 399 91.37 58.95 -9.83
N ALA A 400 91.74 57.84 -10.48
CA ALA A 400 90.81 56.74 -10.75
C ALA A 400 90.41 55.99 -9.47
N GLU A 401 91.34 55.71 -8.56
CA GLU A 401 91.06 55.11 -7.24
C GLU A 401 90.18 56.01 -6.38
N ASN A 402 90.46 57.31 -6.36
CA ASN A 402 89.65 58.25 -5.60
C ASN A 402 88.24 58.39 -6.20
N GLY A 403 88.09 58.38 -7.52
CA GLY A 403 86.78 58.42 -8.19
C GLY A 403 85.96 57.15 -8.02
N LEU A 404 86.59 55.97 -8.07
CA LEU A 404 85.94 54.68 -7.76
C LEU A 404 85.52 54.61 -6.29
N ARG A 405 86.36 55.11 -5.37
CA ARG A 405 86.04 55.18 -3.93
C ARG A 405 84.92 56.16 -3.63
N GLU A 406 84.83 57.29 -4.34
CA GLU A 406 83.69 58.22 -4.26
C GLU A 406 82.40 57.62 -4.83
N ALA A 407 82.50 56.69 -5.79
CA ALA A 407 81.38 55.90 -6.31
C ALA A 407 81.03 54.68 -5.43
N GLY A 408 81.65 54.53 -4.25
CA GLY A 408 81.39 53.43 -3.31
C GLY A 408 82.07 52.10 -3.63
N ILE A 409 82.96 52.06 -4.62
CA ILE A 409 83.67 50.86 -5.09
C ILE A 409 85.11 50.88 -4.55
N ASP A 410 85.42 50.06 -3.54
CA ASP A 410 86.77 49.99 -2.94
C ASP A 410 87.70 49.11 -3.77
N PHE A 411 88.35 49.73 -4.76
CA PHE A 411 89.31 49.06 -5.65
C PHE A 411 90.68 49.74 -5.58
N LYS A 412 91.74 48.97 -5.28
CA LYS A 412 93.14 49.45 -5.18
C LYS A 412 94.00 48.79 -6.25
N PHE A 413 94.56 49.59 -7.18
CA PHE A 413 95.44 49.11 -8.26
C PHE A 413 96.82 48.67 -7.76
N SER A 414 97.19 48.99 -6.52
CA SER A 414 98.47 48.61 -5.89
C SER A 414 98.68 47.09 -5.72
N LYS A 415 97.66 46.25 -5.95
CA LYS A 415 97.76 44.78 -5.85
C LYS A 415 98.13 44.08 -7.16
N LEU A 416 98.00 44.75 -8.31
CA LEU A 416 98.34 44.21 -9.63
C LEU A 416 99.77 44.54 -10.07
N LEU A 417 100.36 45.62 -9.54
CA LEU A 417 101.77 45.97 -9.70
C LEU A 417 102.60 45.24 -8.64
N GLY A 418 102.93 43.98 -8.92
CA GLY A 418 103.81 43.16 -8.09
C GLY A 418 105.23 43.72 -7.98
N ASP A 419 105.72 43.73 -6.74
CA ASP A 419 106.96 44.27 -6.20
C ASP A 419 108.24 43.61 -6.77
N GLY A 420 109.27 44.40 -7.02
CA GLY A 420 110.52 43.98 -7.66
C GLY A 420 111.53 43.35 -6.69
N LYS A 421 112.22 42.29 -7.13
CA LYS A 421 113.52 41.89 -6.56
C LYS A 421 114.55 41.64 -7.66
N VAL A 422 115.67 42.35 -7.51
CA VAL A 422 116.77 42.61 -8.44
C VAL A 422 117.56 41.35 -8.84
N ALA A 423 117.91 41.23 -10.13
CA ALA A 423 119.18 40.68 -10.59
C ALA A 423 119.58 41.35 -11.92
N ALA A 424 120.84 41.79 -11.99
CA ALA A 424 121.40 42.67 -13.00
C ALA A 424 121.62 41.99 -14.37
N SER A 425 121.38 42.73 -15.46
CA SER A 425 122.41 43.02 -16.48
C SER A 425 121.89 44.06 -17.49
N ASN A 426 122.84 44.82 -18.04
CA ASN A 426 122.68 45.87 -19.03
C ASN A 426 121.89 45.43 -20.28
N ASP A 427 120.97 46.26 -20.78
CA ASP A 427 121.26 47.06 -21.99
C ASP A 427 120.22 48.18 -22.17
N LYS A 428 120.65 49.26 -22.83
CA LYS A 428 119.79 50.40 -23.15
C LYS A 428 118.88 50.10 -24.35
N SER A 429 117.74 50.79 -24.33
CA SER A 429 116.76 51.03 -25.41
C SER A 429 115.91 49.86 -25.90
N ASP A 430 114.83 49.57 -25.15
CA ASP A 430 113.47 49.48 -25.71
C ASP A 430 112.46 49.40 -24.55
N THR A 431 111.83 50.54 -24.20
CA THR A 431 110.93 50.64 -23.02
C THR A 431 109.60 51.31 -23.33
N THR A 432 109.30 51.53 -24.61
CA THR A 432 108.05 52.15 -25.08
C THR A 432 106.96 51.13 -25.42
N GLU A 433 107.29 49.91 -25.86
CA GLU A 433 106.26 48.93 -26.29
C GLU A 433 105.60 48.18 -25.12
N LYS A 434 106.35 47.77 -24.09
CA LYS A 434 105.77 47.06 -22.92
C LYS A 434 104.88 47.93 -22.02
N GLN A 435 105.01 49.26 -22.09
CA GLN A 435 104.23 50.20 -21.26
C GLN A 435 102.87 50.54 -21.86
N GLU A 436 102.71 50.48 -23.18
CA GLU A 436 101.40 50.61 -23.82
C GLU A 436 100.55 49.37 -23.55
N ASP A 437 101.15 48.16 -23.57
CA ASP A 437 100.47 46.89 -23.32
C ASP A 437 99.75 46.81 -21.95
N GLU A 438 100.36 47.34 -20.88
CA GLU A 438 99.74 47.34 -19.54
C GLU A 438 98.53 48.28 -19.44
N ILE A 439 98.55 49.41 -20.15
CA ILE A 439 97.44 50.37 -20.18
C ILE A 439 96.32 49.87 -21.11
N TYR A 440 96.67 49.23 -22.24
CA TYR A 440 95.69 48.54 -23.09
C TYR A 440 95.06 47.35 -22.37
N SER A 441 95.81 46.60 -21.55
CA SER A 441 95.27 45.53 -20.72
C SER A 441 94.32 46.05 -19.65
N LEU A 442 94.60 47.20 -19.04
CA LEU A 442 93.72 47.82 -18.06
C LEU A 442 92.44 48.43 -18.67
N ALA A 443 92.57 49.13 -19.80
CA ALA A 443 91.43 49.64 -20.54
C ALA A 443 90.56 48.48 -21.06
N GLY A 444 91.19 47.40 -21.52
CA GLY A 444 90.52 46.16 -21.91
C GLY A 444 89.79 45.50 -20.74
N ALA A 445 90.42 45.38 -19.57
CA ALA A 445 89.78 44.83 -18.37
C ALA A 445 88.59 45.68 -17.90
N LEU A 446 88.70 47.01 -17.95
CA LEU A 446 87.60 47.91 -17.57
C LEU A 446 86.48 47.94 -18.63
N GLU A 447 86.82 47.84 -19.92
CA GLU A 447 85.86 47.65 -20.99
C GLU A 447 85.14 46.30 -20.87
N ASP A 448 85.84 45.23 -20.51
CA ASP A 448 85.27 43.91 -20.27
C ASP A 448 84.34 43.92 -19.05
N VAL A 449 84.69 44.64 -17.97
CA VAL A 449 83.80 44.85 -16.81
C VAL A 449 82.56 45.64 -17.21
N VAL A 450 82.70 46.73 -17.97
CA VAL A 450 81.55 47.51 -18.47
C VAL A 450 80.68 46.67 -19.41
N ARG A 451 81.29 45.83 -20.25
CA ARG A 451 80.57 44.92 -21.15
C ARG A 451 79.82 43.84 -20.37
N ALA A 452 80.44 43.28 -19.34
CA ALA A 452 79.81 42.32 -18.43
C ALA A 452 78.63 42.95 -17.66
N SER A 453 78.81 44.11 -17.03
CA SER A 453 77.71 44.83 -16.36
C SER A 453 76.60 45.25 -17.34
N GLN A 454 76.94 45.57 -18.59
CA GLN A 454 75.92 45.91 -19.58
C GLN A 454 75.11 44.68 -20.02
N LEU A 455 75.72 43.49 -20.09
CA LEU A 455 75.00 42.24 -20.29
C LEU A 455 74.07 41.94 -19.12
N GLU A 456 74.54 42.08 -17.89
CA GLU A 456 73.75 41.87 -16.67
C GLU A 456 72.56 42.86 -16.58
N ILE A 457 72.75 44.14 -16.93
CA ILE A 457 71.65 45.11 -17.02
C ILE A 457 70.63 44.71 -18.08
N ILE A 458 71.06 44.17 -19.22
CA ILE A 458 70.14 43.72 -20.28
C ILE A 458 69.36 42.49 -19.82
N GLU A 459 70.03 41.54 -19.17
CA GLU A 459 69.42 40.32 -18.65
C GLU A 459 68.41 40.65 -17.56
N LEU A 460 68.75 41.48 -16.57
CA LEU A 460 67.81 41.94 -15.54
C LEU A 460 66.63 42.72 -16.12
N LYS A 461 66.84 43.57 -17.14
CA LYS A 461 65.73 44.24 -17.85
C LYS A 461 64.83 43.27 -18.59
N HIS A 462 65.39 42.20 -19.14
CA HIS A 462 64.61 41.13 -19.76
C HIS A 462 63.75 40.42 -18.72
N THR A 463 64.34 40.04 -17.59
CA THR A 463 63.61 39.40 -16.48
C THR A 463 62.50 40.27 -15.92
N VAL A 464 62.72 41.58 -15.75
CA VAL A 464 61.66 42.54 -15.37
C VAL A 464 60.57 42.62 -16.44
N GLY A 465 60.96 42.60 -17.72
CA GLY A 465 60.03 42.59 -18.85
C GLY A 465 59.15 41.34 -18.85
N GLU A 466 59.74 40.16 -18.65
CA GLU A 466 59.05 38.88 -18.53
C GLU A 466 58.07 38.89 -17.36
N LEU A 467 58.51 39.31 -16.17
CA LEU A 467 57.65 39.40 -14.98
C LEU A 467 56.49 40.40 -15.15
N ARG A 468 56.69 41.52 -15.85
CA ARG A 468 55.61 42.47 -16.16
C ARG A 468 54.60 41.92 -17.15
N VAL A 469 55.05 41.12 -18.12
CA VAL A 469 54.17 40.45 -19.08
C VAL A 469 53.37 39.34 -18.39
N GLU A 470 53.95 38.63 -17.43
CA GLU A 470 53.24 37.65 -16.60
C GLU A 470 52.19 38.28 -15.67
N LEU A 471 52.30 39.57 -15.36
CA LEU A 471 51.39 40.31 -14.49
C LEU A 471 50.15 40.88 -15.22
N THR A 472 50.19 40.98 -16.56
CA THR A 472 49.12 41.51 -17.43
C THR A 472 48.38 40.42 -18.17
#